data_AF-A0AAE1B9A9-F1
#
_entry.id   AF-A0AAE1B9A9-F1
#
_cell.length_a   1.000
_cell.length_b   1.000
_cell.length_c   1.000
_cell.angle_alpha   90.00
_cell.angle_beta   90.00
_cell.angle_gamma   90.00
#
_symmetry.space_group_name_H-M   'P 1'
#
loop_
_entity.id
_entity.type
_entity.pdbx_description
1 polymer ?
#
loop_
_entity_poly.entity_id
_entity_poly.type
_entity_poly.pdbx_seq_one_letter_code
_entity_poly.pdbx_strand_id
1 'polypeptide(L)'
;MEESRPPSVVDRYFQKRYKTDVQGNPGEDQLILTHSNRICVICIAQSHPIICEKKIISKINFQGDGWSRLENTVTGKNKRGAQWLERMAPLCCVTCTDGSVFTLCCCVKGQLVEINTNLETRPSLLTEKSSSNGYLAVILPGLKHFNREVERLKSEEEYRKVLEYRSNKSAFQNLETPQPCGINITSLPLDAVVPEQRVTEQNKCDLQGKQEDNDETMLRDGSLCHNIKKASEVNSL
;
A
#
# COMPACT_ATOMS: atom_id res chain seq x y z
N MET A 1 22.64 -22.96 5.79
CA MET A 1 22.10 -22.86 4.42
C MET A 1 20.68 -22.40 4.58
N GLU A 2 20.40 -21.14 4.27
CA GLU A 2 19.07 -20.57 4.36
C GLU A 2 18.27 -21.11 3.18
N GLU A 3 17.29 -21.98 3.45
CA GLU A 3 16.38 -22.51 2.42
C GLU A 3 15.63 -21.32 1.80
N SER A 4 16.10 -20.86 0.65
CA SER A 4 15.45 -19.77 -0.07
C SER A 4 14.11 -20.26 -0.58
N ARG A 5 13.02 -19.80 0.03
CA ARG A 5 11.67 -20.02 -0.49
C ARG A 5 11.62 -19.64 -1.96
N PRO A 6 10.94 -20.42 -2.82
CA PRO A 6 10.82 -20.09 -4.22
C PRO A 6 10.17 -18.70 -4.37
N PRO A 7 10.67 -17.85 -5.28
CA PRO A 7 10.12 -16.51 -5.47
C PRO A 7 8.66 -16.59 -5.92
N SER A 8 7.82 -15.69 -5.38
CA SER A 8 6.41 -15.63 -5.74
C SER A 8 6.25 -15.23 -7.21
N VAL A 9 5.06 -15.47 -7.78
CA VAL A 9 4.73 -15.05 -9.16
C VAL A 9 4.92 -13.54 -9.33
N VAL A 10 4.57 -12.76 -8.30
CA VAL A 10 4.73 -11.31 -8.31
C VAL A 10 6.21 -10.95 -8.38
N ASP A 11 7.04 -11.53 -7.53
CA ASP A 11 8.48 -11.23 -7.49
C ASP A 11 9.21 -11.68 -8.77
N ARG A 12 8.69 -12.70 -9.46
CA ARG A 12 9.28 -13.20 -10.70
C ARG A 12 9.01 -12.32 -11.92
N TYR A 13 7.81 -11.74 -12.03
CA TYR A 13 7.36 -11.06 -13.24
C TYR A 13 7.19 -9.55 -13.10
N PHE A 14 7.14 -9.06 -11.87
CA PHE A 14 6.89 -7.65 -11.59
C PHE A 14 8.04 -7.03 -10.82
N GLN A 15 8.42 -5.83 -11.25
CA GLN A 15 9.25 -4.94 -10.44
C GLN A 15 8.34 -4.09 -9.56
N LYS A 16 8.66 -4.05 -8.26
CA LYS A 16 7.94 -3.22 -7.28
C LYS A 16 8.42 -1.77 -7.37
N ARG A 17 7.47 -0.85 -7.43
CA ARG A 17 7.69 0.59 -7.43
C ARG A 17 6.74 1.24 -6.45
N TYR A 18 7.15 2.30 -5.79
CA TYR A 18 6.36 2.91 -4.73
C TYR A 18 6.11 4.38 -5.00
N LYS A 19 4.88 4.82 -4.74
CA LYS A 19 4.55 6.24 -4.64
C LYS A 19 4.29 6.55 -3.19
N THR A 20 5.14 7.41 -2.62
CA THR A 20 4.99 7.90 -1.26
C THR A 20 4.11 9.13 -1.21
N ASP A 21 3.45 9.31 -0.06
CA ASP A 21 2.68 10.50 0.31
C ASP A 21 1.71 10.92 -0.79
N VAL A 22 0.81 10.01 -1.16
CA VAL A 22 -0.17 10.24 -2.21
C VAL A 22 -1.06 11.42 -1.81
N GLN A 23 -1.32 12.33 -2.77
CA GLN A 23 -2.01 13.61 -2.53
C GLN A 23 -1.41 14.51 -1.44
N GLY A 24 -0.17 14.24 -1.00
CA GLY A 24 0.47 14.98 0.10
C GLY A 24 0.09 14.49 1.50
N ASN A 25 -0.69 13.41 1.60
CA ASN A 25 -1.05 12.80 2.87
C ASN A 25 0.11 11.90 3.36
N PRO A 26 0.67 12.16 4.55
CA PRO A 26 1.83 11.41 5.01
C PRO A 26 1.49 9.93 5.25
N GLY A 27 2.28 9.03 4.66
CA GLY A 27 2.12 7.58 4.87
C GLY A 27 1.03 6.91 4.03
N GLU A 28 0.21 7.64 3.29
CA GLU A 28 -0.69 7.08 2.27
C GLU A 28 0.12 6.64 1.05
N ASP A 29 0.93 5.59 1.23
CA ASP A 29 1.79 5.07 0.19
C ASP A 29 1.06 4.01 -0.66
N GLN A 30 1.36 3.98 -1.96
CA GLN A 30 0.82 3.00 -2.89
C GLN A 30 1.94 2.21 -3.56
N LEU A 31 1.66 0.93 -3.80
CA LEU A 31 2.53 0.00 -4.52
C LEU A 31 2.09 -0.08 -5.98
N ILE A 32 3.05 -0.01 -6.89
CA ILE A 32 2.86 -0.15 -8.32
C ILE A 32 3.73 -1.32 -8.78
N LEU A 33 3.09 -2.38 -9.25
CA LEU A 33 3.77 -3.53 -9.82
C LEU A 33 3.92 -3.30 -11.33
N THR A 34 5.16 -3.15 -11.79
CA THR A 34 5.46 -2.90 -13.20
C THR A 34 5.92 -4.18 -13.88
N HIS A 35 5.25 -4.57 -14.96
CA HIS A 35 5.62 -5.73 -15.77
C HIS A 35 6.55 -5.34 -16.94
N SER A 36 7.34 -6.28 -17.45
CA SER A 36 8.19 -6.09 -18.64
C SER A 36 7.40 -5.65 -19.89
N ASN A 37 6.20 -6.18 -20.04
CA ASN A 37 5.21 -5.78 -21.06
C ASN A 37 4.57 -4.41 -20.77
N ARG A 38 5.19 -3.55 -19.95
CA ARG A 38 4.79 -2.16 -19.73
C ARG A 38 3.39 -1.96 -19.14
N ILE A 39 2.85 -2.97 -18.47
CA ILE A 39 1.60 -2.87 -17.71
C ILE A 39 1.93 -2.51 -16.27
N CYS A 40 1.08 -1.69 -15.64
CA CYS A 40 1.19 -1.32 -14.24
C CYS A 40 -0.04 -1.82 -13.49
N VAL A 41 0.16 -2.59 -12.43
CA VAL A 41 -0.91 -2.97 -11.50
C VAL A 41 -0.78 -2.08 -10.27
N ILE A 42 -1.87 -1.40 -9.91
CA ILE A 42 -1.91 -0.49 -8.77
C ILE A 42 -2.43 -1.26 -7.56
N CYS A 43 -1.67 -1.18 -6.47
CA CYS A 43 -1.91 -1.84 -5.20
C CYS A 43 -1.73 -0.84 -4.06
N ILE A 44 -2.20 -1.21 -2.88
CA ILE A 44 -1.92 -0.50 -1.64
C ILE A 44 -0.56 -0.94 -1.07
N ALA A 45 0.23 -0.03 -0.51
CA ALA A 45 1.49 -0.40 0.12
C ALA A 45 1.25 -0.94 1.54
N GLN A 46 2.15 -1.80 2.02
CA GLN A 46 2.06 -2.39 3.37
C GLN A 46 2.17 -1.36 4.50
N SER A 47 2.84 -0.23 4.27
CA SER A 47 2.94 0.87 5.24
C SER A 47 1.65 1.70 5.36
N HIS A 48 0.71 1.56 4.41
CA HIS A 48 -0.45 2.42 4.34
C HIS A 48 -1.29 2.28 5.63
N PRO A 49 -1.85 3.36 6.20
CA PRO A 49 -2.59 3.33 7.46
C PRO A 49 -3.65 2.23 7.55
N ILE A 50 -4.41 2.01 6.47
CA ILE A 50 -5.40 0.90 6.36
C ILE A 50 -4.80 -0.45 6.75
N ILE A 51 -3.58 -0.77 6.27
CA ILE A 51 -2.91 -2.06 6.53
C ILE A 51 -2.14 -2.02 7.85
N CYS A 52 -1.37 -0.96 8.08
CA CYS A 52 -0.51 -0.82 9.26
C CYS A 52 -1.34 -0.84 10.55
N GLU A 53 -2.45 -0.10 10.59
CA GLU A 53 -3.37 -0.04 11.72
C GLU A 53 -4.43 -1.15 11.68
N LYS A 54 -4.40 -2.02 10.67
CA LYS A 54 -5.35 -3.12 10.45
C LYS A 54 -6.81 -2.65 10.52
N LYS A 55 -7.12 -1.54 9.85
CA LYS A 55 -8.46 -0.95 9.87
C LYS A 55 -9.47 -1.88 9.21
N ILE A 56 -10.66 -1.95 9.78
CA ILE A 56 -11.78 -2.70 9.20
C ILE A 56 -12.46 -1.80 8.15
N ILE A 57 -12.41 -2.25 6.90
CA ILE A 57 -13.01 -1.55 5.77
C ILE A 57 -14.51 -1.83 5.75
N SER A 58 -15.31 -0.77 5.73
CA SER A 58 -16.77 -0.84 5.62
C SER A 58 -17.21 -0.94 4.16
N LYS A 59 -16.66 -0.07 3.30
CA LYS A 59 -17.05 0.03 1.90
C LYS A 59 -15.91 0.52 1.02
N ILE A 60 -15.82 -0.01 -0.19
CA ILE A 60 -14.95 0.49 -1.25
C ILE A 60 -15.84 0.96 -2.40
N ASN A 61 -15.57 2.14 -2.94
CA ASN A 61 -16.37 2.73 -4.01
C ASN A 61 -15.47 3.15 -5.19
N PHE A 62 -15.77 2.68 -6.39
CA PHE A 62 -15.03 3.01 -7.63
C PHE A 62 -15.65 4.18 -8.43
N GLN A 63 -16.54 4.92 -7.79
CA GLN A 63 -17.19 6.11 -8.33
C GLN A 63 -17.21 7.21 -7.27
N GLY A 64 -17.23 8.46 -7.71
CA GLY A 64 -17.34 9.65 -6.86
C GLY A 64 -17.91 10.83 -7.65
N ASP A 65 -17.88 12.01 -7.02
CA ASP A 65 -18.45 13.22 -7.63
C ASP A 65 -17.68 13.61 -8.89
N GLY A 66 -18.32 13.42 -10.05
CA GLY A 66 -17.75 13.75 -11.36
C GLY A 66 -16.80 12.70 -11.96
N TRP A 67 -16.73 11.48 -11.40
CA TRP A 67 -15.97 10.39 -12.01
C TRP A 67 -16.53 9.01 -11.67
N SER A 68 -16.56 8.12 -12.65
CA SER A 68 -16.93 6.72 -12.47
C SER A 68 -15.96 5.82 -13.23
N ARG A 69 -15.35 4.86 -12.54
CA ARG A 69 -14.47 3.86 -13.17
C ARG A 69 -15.24 2.61 -13.64
N LEU A 70 -16.47 2.45 -13.16
CA LEU A 70 -17.36 1.36 -13.52
C LEU A 70 -17.88 1.49 -14.96
N GLU A 71 -18.00 2.72 -15.47
CA GLU A 71 -18.43 3.01 -16.85
C GLU A 71 -17.35 2.72 -17.92
N ASN A 72 -16.21 2.15 -17.51
CA ASN A 72 -15.09 1.90 -18.41
C ASN A 72 -15.35 0.74 -19.37
N THR A 73 -15.74 1.02 -20.61
CA THR A 73 -15.96 0.01 -21.66
C THR A 73 -14.70 -0.22 -22.50
N VAL A 74 -13.83 -1.12 -22.05
CA VAL A 74 -12.59 -1.48 -22.77
C VAL A 74 -12.85 -2.59 -23.78
N THR A 75 -12.68 -2.30 -25.08
CA THR A 75 -12.91 -3.27 -26.16
C THR A 75 -11.74 -3.40 -27.13
N GLY A 76 -11.56 -4.62 -27.67
CA GLY A 76 -10.59 -4.94 -28.71
C GLY A 76 -9.12 -4.89 -28.27
N LYS A 77 -8.22 -5.27 -29.20
CA LYS A 77 -6.76 -5.28 -28.97
C LYS A 77 -6.23 -3.89 -28.61
N ASN A 78 -6.75 -2.83 -29.23
CA ASN A 78 -6.26 -1.46 -28.98
C ASN A 78 -6.92 -0.80 -27.76
N LYS A 79 -7.60 -1.58 -26.91
CA LYS A 79 -8.28 -1.10 -25.68
C LYS A 79 -9.12 0.15 -25.95
N ARG A 80 -9.87 0.16 -27.05
CA ARG A 80 -10.72 1.28 -27.45
C ARG A 80 -11.82 1.47 -26.42
N GLY A 81 -12.11 2.72 -26.08
CA GLY A 81 -13.06 3.07 -25.03
C GLY A 81 -12.49 3.06 -23.60
N ALA A 82 -11.21 2.69 -23.42
CA ALA A 82 -10.55 2.80 -22.13
C ALA A 82 -10.41 4.26 -21.67
N GLN A 83 -10.82 4.54 -20.44
CA GLN A 83 -10.65 5.85 -19.82
C GLN A 83 -9.18 6.18 -19.64
N TRP A 84 -8.78 7.41 -20.02
CA TRP A 84 -7.45 7.92 -19.71
C TRP A 84 -7.44 8.54 -18.31
N LEU A 85 -6.54 8.06 -17.47
CA LEU A 85 -6.36 8.53 -16.12
C LEU A 85 -5.07 9.34 -16.00
N GLU A 86 -5.18 10.47 -15.29
CA GLU A 86 -4.03 11.24 -14.85
C GLU A 86 -3.42 10.63 -13.58
N ARG A 87 -2.20 11.05 -13.27
CA ARG A 87 -1.42 10.50 -12.15
C ARG A 87 -2.14 10.57 -10.81
N MET A 88 -2.76 11.71 -10.51
CA MET A 88 -3.48 11.96 -9.26
C MET A 88 -4.99 11.71 -9.41
N ALA A 89 -5.43 11.09 -10.50
CA ALA A 89 -6.83 10.75 -10.67
C ALA A 89 -7.24 9.71 -9.61
N PRO A 90 -8.39 9.92 -8.93
CA PRO A 90 -8.90 8.96 -7.96
C PRO A 90 -9.36 7.68 -8.66
N LEU A 91 -8.98 6.54 -8.08
CA LEU A 91 -9.41 5.21 -8.53
C LEU A 91 -10.57 4.69 -7.68
N CYS A 92 -10.43 4.78 -6.36
CA CYS A 92 -11.47 4.37 -5.42
C CYS A 92 -11.37 5.14 -4.11
N CYS A 93 -12.51 5.23 -3.43
CA CYS A 93 -12.61 5.74 -2.07
C CYS A 93 -12.89 4.57 -1.13
N VAL A 94 -12.05 4.40 -0.12
CA VAL A 94 -12.16 3.37 0.92
C VAL A 94 -12.69 4.02 2.18
N THR A 95 -13.85 3.58 2.65
CA THR A 95 -14.45 4.02 3.90
C THR A 95 -14.25 2.93 4.95
N CYS A 96 -13.63 3.29 6.06
CA CYS A 96 -13.41 2.41 7.20
C CYS A 96 -14.55 2.56 8.24
N THR A 97 -14.70 1.55 9.09
CA THR A 97 -15.74 1.51 10.13
C THR A 97 -15.51 2.53 11.25
N ASP A 98 -14.28 3.01 11.41
CA ASP A 98 -13.90 4.10 12.31
C ASP A 98 -14.30 5.49 11.80
N GLY A 99 -14.90 5.57 10.60
CA GLY A 99 -15.26 6.81 9.92
C GLY A 99 -14.15 7.42 9.06
N SER A 100 -12.94 6.84 9.05
CA SER A 100 -11.85 7.30 8.20
C SER A 100 -12.17 7.03 6.73
N VAL A 101 -11.83 7.97 5.85
CA VAL A 101 -11.98 7.84 4.40
C VAL A 101 -10.63 8.07 3.72
N PHE A 102 -10.22 7.12 2.88
CA PHE A 102 -8.97 7.17 2.13
C PHE A 102 -9.25 7.17 0.63
N THR A 103 -8.60 8.06 -0.11
CA THR A 103 -8.74 8.12 -1.58
C THR A 103 -7.49 7.57 -2.25
N LEU A 104 -7.62 6.39 -2.86
CA LEU A 104 -6.52 5.75 -3.56
C LEU A 104 -6.45 6.25 -5.01
N CYS A 105 -5.24 6.62 -5.44
CA CYS A 105 -5.01 7.25 -6.74
C CYS A 105 -4.37 6.30 -7.76
N CYS A 106 -4.39 6.70 -9.03
CA CYS A 106 -3.82 5.94 -10.13
C CYS A 106 -2.29 5.85 -10.08
N CYS A 107 -1.60 6.87 -9.54
CA CYS A 107 -0.14 7.01 -9.41
C CYS A 107 0.67 7.00 -10.72
N VAL A 108 0.08 6.55 -11.82
CA VAL A 108 0.69 6.43 -13.15
C VAL A 108 -0.31 6.92 -14.19
N LYS A 109 0.13 7.78 -15.12
CA LYS A 109 -0.72 8.23 -16.23
C LYS A 109 -0.89 7.12 -17.27
N GLY A 110 -2.11 6.79 -17.65
CA GLY A 110 -2.37 5.73 -18.65
C GLY A 110 -3.84 5.41 -18.87
N GLN A 111 -4.09 4.42 -19.71
CA GLN A 111 -5.42 3.88 -19.97
C GLN A 111 -5.81 2.90 -18.87
N LEU A 112 -7.01 3.07 -18.30
CA LEU A 112 -7.61 2.13 -17.36
C LEU A 112 -8.04 0.87 -18.12
N VAL A 113 -7.36 -0.24 -17.85
CA VAL A 113 -7.66 -1.54 -18.48
C VAL A 113 -8.76 -2.26 -17.70
N GLU A 114 -8.65 -2.23 -16.37
CA GLU A 114 -9.50 -3.01 -15.49
C GLU A 114 -9.49 -2.42 -14.08
N ILE A 115 -10.60 -2.57 -13.38
CA ILE A 115 -10.74 -2.33 -11.94
C ILE A 115 -11.16 -3.63 -11.25
N ASN A 116 -10.72 -3.82 -10.02
CA ASN A 116 -11.07 -5.01 -9.26
C ASN A 116 -12.43 -4.84 -8.57
N THR A 117 -13.51 -5.16 -9.28
CA THR A 117 -14.88 -5.09 -8.75
C THR A 117 -15.13 -6.05 -7.58
N ASN A 118 -14.29 -7.07 -7.39
CA ASN A 118 -14.38 -7.97 -6.23
C ASN A 118 -14.12 -7.25 -4.90
N LEU A 119 -13.50 -6.07 -4.92
CA LEU A 119 -13.30 -5.25 -3.73
C LEU A 119 -14.61 -4.64 -3.21
N GLU A 120 -15.63 -4.49 -4.06
CA GLU A 120 -16.96 -4.03 -3.63
C GLU A 120 -17.69 -5.14 -2.85
N THR A 121 -17.52 -6.40 -3.25
CA THR A 121 -18.17 -7.55 -2.60
C THR A 121 -17.38 -8.09 -1.42
N ARG A 122 -16.04 -8.02 -1.48
CA ARG A 122 -15.15 -8.51 -0.42
C ARG A 122 -14.01 -7.52 -0.17
N PRO A 123 -14.23 -6.48 0.65
CA PRO A 123 -13.24 -5.43 0.90
C PRO A 123 -12.01 -5.93 1.69
N SER A 124 -12.13 -7.03 2.45
CA SER A 124 -11.01 -7.63 3.20
C SER A 124 -9.82 -8.02 2.32
N LEU A 125 -10.05 -8.29 1.02
CA LEU A 125 -9.00 -8.61 0.07
C LEU A 125 -7.94 -7.51 -0.05
N LEU A 126 -8.33 -6.24 0.15
CA LEU A 126 -7.42 -5.10 0.07
C LEU A 126 -6.31 -5.19 1.13
N THR A 127 -6.64 -5.68 2.33
CA THR A 127 -5.70 -5.80 3.46
C THR A 127 -4.98 -7.15 3.45
N GLU A 128 -5.71 -8.24 3.21
CA GLU A 128 -5.15 -9.60 3.28
C GLU A 128 -4.19 -9.91 2.13
N LYS A 129 -4.52 -9.46 0.92
CA LYS A 129 -3.86 -9.86 -0.33
C LYS A 129 -3.53 -8.65 -1.22
N SER A 130 -3.05 -7.56 -0.62
CA SER A 130 -2.78 -6.27 -1.29
C SER A 130 -1.92 -6.38 -2.56
N SER A 131 -0.90 -7.23 -2.55
CA SER A 131 0.02 -7.43 -3.69
C SER A 131 -0.44 -8.48 -4.71
N SER A 132 -1.54 -9.21 -4.44
CA SER A 132 -2.07 -10.26 -5.31
C SER A 132 -3.52 -9.99 -5.70
N ASN A 133 -4.50 -10.64 -5.08
CA ASN A 133 -5.92 -10.53 -5.44
C ASN A 133 -6.59 -9.24 -4.92
N GLY A 134 -5.92 -8.51 -4.05
CA GLY A 134 -6.33 -7.21 -3.52
C GLY A 134 -5.83 -6.02 -4.35
N TYR A 135 -5.41 -6.24 -5.60
CA TYR A 135 -5.06 -5.14 -6.50
C TYR A 135 -6.27 -4.23 -6.76
N LEU A 136 -6.01 -2.96 -7.05
CA LEU A 136 -7.05 -1.94 -7.27
C LEU A 136 -7.45 -1.86 -8.74
N ALA A 137 -6.45 -1.67 -9.60
CA ALA A 137 -6.66 -1.44 -11.01
C ALA A 137 -5.43 -1.85 -11.84
N VAL A 138 -5.66 -2.15 -13.11
CA VAL A 138 -4.63 -2.40 -14.11
C VAL A 138 -4.60 -1.23 -15.08
N ILE A 139 -3.44 -0.59 -15.19
CA ILE A 139 -3.19 0.59 -16.01
C ILE A 139 -2.23 0.24 -17.13
N LEU A 140 -2.52 0.73 -18.33
CA LEU A 140 -1.61 0.69 -19.47
C LEU A 140 -1.09 2.11 -19.73
N PRO A 141 0.14 2.43 -19.30
CA PRO A 141 0.79 3.68 -19.68
C PRO A 141 1.05 3.74 -21.18
N GLY A 142 1.14 4.95 -21.73
CA GLY A 142 1.56 5.13 -23.11
C GLY A 142 3.00 4.66 -23.31
N LEU A 143 3.28 3.94 -24.41
CA LEU A 143 4.58 3.32 -24.69
C LEU A 143 5.77 4.30 -24.54
N LYS A 144 5.64 5.51 -25.08
CA LYS A 144 6.68 6.56 -25.02
C LYS A 144 6.86 7.17 -23.63
N HIS A 145 5.88 7.01 -22.75
CA HIS A 145 5.84 7.67 -21.44
C HIS A 145 6.12 6.71 -20.29
N PHE A 146 6.07 5.39 -20.51
CA PHE A 146 6.26 4.40 -19.47
C PHE A 146 7.51 4.64 -18.61
N ASN A 147 8.69 4.77 -19.22
CA ASN A 147 9.94 4.95 -18.46
C ASN A 147 9.88 6.21 -17.59
N ARG A 148 9.41 7.32 -18.14
CA ARG A 148 9.21 8.58 -17.41
C ARG A 148 8.21 8.44 -16.26
N GLU A 149 7.16 7.63 -16.44
CA GLU A 149 6.19 7.43 -15.38
C GLU A 149 6.77 6.61 -14.22
N VAL A 150 7.57 5.57 -14.54
CA VAL A 150 8.23 4.65 -13.60
C VAL A 150 9.42 5.28 -12.88
N GLU A 151 10.23 6.09 -13.56
CA GLU A 151 11.38 6.81 -12.96
C GLU A 151 10.97 7.79 -11.85
N ARG A 152 9.73 8.27 -11.88
CA ARG A 152 9.16 9.11 -10.82
C ARG A 152 8.74 8.34 -9.58
N LEU A 153 8.70 7.01 -9.66
CA LEU A 153 8.36 6.13 -8.57
C LEU A 153 9.64 5.64 -7.89
N LYS A 154 9.57 5.46 -6.57
CA LYS A 154 10.68 4.95 -5.78
C LYS A 154 10.90 3.47 -6.04
N SER A 155 12.15 3.04 -6.12
CA SER A 155 12.49 1.62 -6.07
C SER A 155 12.18 1.06 -4.67
N GLU A 156 12.21 -0.27 -4.54
CA GLU A 156 11.99 -0.94 -3.25
C GLU A 156 13.05 -0.53 -2.21
N GLU A 157 14.31 -0.39 -2.63
CA GLU A 157 15.42 0.02 -1.75
C GLU A 157 15.28 1.47 -1.31
N GLU A 158 14.91 2.37 -2.23
CA GLU A 158 14.67 3.77 -1.90
C GLU A 158 13.48 3.92 -0.96
N TYR A 159 12.42 3.17 -1.21
CA TYR A 159 11.23 3.18 -0.38
C TYR A 159 11.50 2.66 1.03
N ARG A 160 12.29 1.59 1.17
CA ARG A 160 12.72 1.09 2.48
C ARG A 160 13.45 2.17 3.29
N LYS A 161 14.35 2.94 2.66
CA LYS A 161 15.03 4.06 3.32
C LYS A 161 14.05 5.13 3.79
N VAL A 162 12.99 5.41 3.02
CA VAL A 162 11.93 6.34 3.43
C VAL A 162 11.20 5.81 4.66
N LEU A 163 10.87 4.52 4.71
CA LEU A 163 10.23 3.90 5.87
C LEU A 163 11.12 3.93 7.11
N GLU A 164 12.40 3.59 6.98
CA GLU A 164 13.39 3.66 8.06
C GLU A 164 13.52 5.10 8.60
N TYR A 165 13.61 6.09 7.71
CA TYR A 165 13.66 7.50 8.10
C TYR A 165 12.41 7.94 8.87
N ARG A 166 11.21 7.52 8.42
CA ARG A 166 9.95 7.82 9.12
C ARG A 166 9.89 7.18 10.50
N SER A 167 10.30 5.91 10.61
CA SER A 167 10.36 5.19 11.90
C SER A 167 11.31 5.86 12.89
N ASN A 168 12.48 6.28 12.42
CA ASN A 168 13.45 6.99 13.26
C ASN A 168 12.93 8.37 13.67
N LYS A 169 12.33 9.13 12.76
CA LYS A 169 11.75 10.45 13.05
C LYS A 169 10.66 10.38 14.12
N SER A 170 9.77 9.38 14.07
CA SER A 170 8.78 9.16 15.12
C SER A 170 9.40 8.81 16.48
N ALA A 171 10.55 8.14 16.50
CA ALA A 171 11.25 7.83 17.75
C ALA A 171 11.87 9.10 18.39
N PHE A 172 12.48 9.97 17.59
CA PHE A 172 13.02 11.26 18.08
C PHE A 172 11.92 12.26 18.47
N GLN A 173 10.75 12.18 17.82
CA GLN A 173 9.47 12.83 18.18
C GLN A 173 9.11 12.74 19.68
N ASN A 174 9.43 11.59 20.30
CA ASN A 174 9.02 11.26 21.67
C ASN A 174 10.09 11.61 22.74
N LEU A 175 11.21 12.24 22.35
CA LEU A 175 12.29 12.63 23.26
C LEU A 175 12.32 14.12 23.61
N GLU A 176 11.42 14.95 23.05
CA GLU A 176 11.33 16.38 23.34
C GLU A 176 9.99 16.73 24.00
N THR A 177 9.86 16.47 25.30
CA THR A 177 9.11 17.41 26.16
C THR A 177 10.10 18.46 26.66
N PRO A 178 9.94 19.76 26.33
CA PRO A 178 10.73 20.79 26.97
C PRO A 178 10.26 20.91 28.42
N GLN A 179 11.07 20.44 29.36
CA GLN A 179 11.01 20.90 30.74
C GLN A 179 11.34 22.40 30.73
N PRO A 180 10.48 23.31 31.22
CA PRO A 180 10.89 24.69 31.39
C PRO A 180 11.86 24.78 32.58
N CYS A 181 13.15 24.89 32.27
CA CYS A 181 14.19 25.23 33.23
C CYS A 181 14.02 26.70 33.63
N GLY A 182 13.39 26.95 34.78
CA GLY A 182 13.31 28.26 35.42
C GLY A 182 13.66 28.15 36.89
N ILE A 183 14.90 28.48 37.23
CA ILE A 183 15.43 28.49 38.60
C ILE A 183 14.79 29.67 39.35
N ASN A 184 14.26 29.45 40.56
CA ASN A 184 14.45 30.42 41.64
C ASN A 184 14.39 29.80 43.04
N ILE A 185 15.18 30.38 43.93
CA ILE A 185 15.69 29.85 45.20
C ILE A 185 14.81 30.35 46.35
N THR A 186 14.41 29.49 47.30
CA THR A 186 14.38 29.79 48.76
C THR A 186 13.94 28.60 49.63
N SER A 187 14.82 28.23 50.58
CA SER A 187 14.63 27.67 51.94
C SER A 187 13.66 26.49 52.26
N LEU A 188 14.29 25.35 52.60
CA LEU A 188 14.11 24.35 53.70
C LEU A 188 13.00 24.57 54.79
N PRO A 189 12.62 23.57 55.64
CA PRO A 189 13.04 22.13 55.73
C PRO A 189 11.95 21.06 56.12
N LEU A 190 12.40 19.79 56.15
CA LEU A 190 12.09 18.66 57.07
C LEU A 190 10.94 17.65 56.80
N ASP A 191 11.38 16.37 56.91
CA ASP A 191 10.70 15.13 57.28
C ASP A 191 9.76 14.41 56.28
N ALA A 192 10.22 13.27 55.73
CA ALA A 192 9.80 11.93 56.19
C ALA A 192 10.13 10.80 55.19
N VAL A 193 10.89 9.81 55.68
CA VAL A 193 10.62 8.36 55.62
C VAL A 193 10.58 7.62 54.26
N VAL A 194 11.61 6.78 54.08
CA VAL A 194 11.80 5.55 53.24
C VAL A 194 10.72 4.51 53.63
N PRO A 195 10.16 3.61 52.75
CA PRO A 195 10.97 2.62 52.03
C PRO A 195 10.55 2.10 50.64
N GLU A 196 11.59 1.90 49.83
CA GLU A 196 11.98 0.68 49.09
C GLU A 196 10.98 -0.50 49.05
N GLN A 197 10.60 -0.94 47.83
CA GLN A 197 10.50 -2.37 47.47
C GLN A 197 10.85 -2.63 45.99
N ARG A 198 11.82 -3.54 45.80
CA ARG A 198 12.06 -4.37 44.61
C ARG A 198 10.93 -5.39 44.43
N VAL A 199 10.64 -5.80 43.19
CA VAL A 199 10.32 -7.18 42.68
C VAL A 199 10.18 -7.05 41.15
N THR A 200 11.22 -7.35 40.36
CA THR A 200 11.48 -8.56 39.53
C THR A 200 10.56 -8.83 38.33
N GLU A 201 11.21 -8.84 37.17
CA GLU A 201 11.16 -9.83 36.07
C GLU A 201 9.90 -10.07 35.21
N GLN A 202 10.18 -9.96 33.90
CA GLN A 202 9.80 -10.88 32.82
C GLN A 202 8.31 -11.10 32.55
N ASN A 203 7.86 -10.63 31.38
CA ASN A 203 6.97 -11.45 30.55
C ASN A 203 7.35 -11.31 29.07
N LYS A 204 8.06 -12.35 28.64
CA LYS A 204 8.25 -12.79 27.26
C LYS A 204 6.99 -13.58 26.89
N CYS A 205 6.29 -13.17 25.83
CA CYS A 205 5.26 -14.02 25.22
C CYS A 205 5.57 -14.17 23.74
N ASP A 206 6.39 -15.19 23.47
CA ASP A 206 6.44 -15.90 22.20
C ASP A 206 5.07 -16.53 21.96
N LEU A 207 4.39 -16.15 20.88
CA LEU A 207 3.34 -16.97 20.29
C LEU A 207 3.60 -17.08 18.79
N GLN A 208 4.32 -18.16 18.46
CA GLN A 208 4.37 -18.76 17.14
C GLN A 208 2.97 -19.27 16.78
N GLY A 209 2.28 -18.51 15.94
CA GLY A 209 1.12 -18.97 15.19
C GLY A 209 1.54 -19.34 13.79
N LYS A 210 1.60 -20.63 13.50
CA LYS A 210 1.73 -21.20 12.16
C LYS A 210 0.56 -20.72 11.30
N GLN A 211 0.83 -20.09 10.17
CA GLN A 211 -0.14 -19.99 9.08
C GLN A 211 0.42 -20.82 7.93
N GLU A 212 -0.04 -22.07 7.89
CA GLU A 212 0.21 -23.02 6.81
C GLU A 212 -0.46 -22.53 5.52
N ASP A 213 0.35 -22.56 4.47
CA ASP A 213 0.05 -22.83 3.06
C ASP A 213 -1.40 -22.65 2.57
N ASN A 214 -1.62 -21.63 1.74
CA ASN A 214 -2.72 -21.59 0.76
C ASN A 214 -2.42 -20.70 -0.47
N ASP A 215 -1.14 -20.55 -0.84
CA ASP A 215 -0.75 -19.88 -2.10
C ASP A 215 -0.91 -20.78 -3.35
N GLU A 216 -1.26 -22.06 -3.16
CA GLU A 216 -1.39 -23.05 -4.24
C GLU A 216 -2.77 -23.08 -4.94
N THR A 217 -3.68 -22.14 -4.64
CA THR A 217 -4.97 -21.99 -5.35
C THR A 217 -4.96 -20.91 -6.43
N MET A 218 -3.84 -20.21 -6.61
CA MET A 218 -3.63 -19.04 -7.51
C MET A 218 -3.79 -19.31 -9.02
N LEU A 219 -4.08 -20.54 -9.44
CA LEU A 219 -4.21 -20.92 -10.86
C LEU A 219 -5.57 -21.48 -11.26
N ARG A 220 -6.55 -21.59 -10.36
CA ARG A 220 -7.89 -22.04 -10.77
C ARG A 220 -8.79 -20.91 -11.30
N ASP A 221 -8.59 -19.67 -10.86
CA ASP A 221 -9.51 -18.58 -11.23
C ASP A 221 -9.04 -17.70 -12.40
N GLY A 222 -7.82 -17.91 -12.92
CA GLY A 222 -7.38 -17.38 -14.24
C GLY A 222 -7.30 -15.86 -14.43
N SER A 223 -7.88 -15.02 -13.56
CA SER A 223 -8.18 -13.62 -13.87
C SER A 223 -6.92 -12.76 -14.07
N LEU A 224 -6.02 -12.66 -13.08
CA LEU A 224 -4.83 -11.80 -13.19
C LEU A 224 -3.88 -12.25 -14.33
N CYS A 225 -3.65 -13.56 -14.48
CA CYS A 225 -2.83 -14.11 -15.58
C CYS A 225 -3.48 -13.93 -16.95
N HIS A 226 -4.81 -14.11 -17.06
CA HIS A 226 -5.56 -13.84 -18.29
C HIS A 226 -5.49 -12.36 -18.66
N ASN A 227 -5.52 -11.46 -17.68
CA ASN A 227 -5.51 -10.01 -17.91
C ASN A 227 -4.12 -9.49 -18.25
N ILE A 228 -3.05 -10.05 -17.66
CA ILE A 228 -1.66 -9.82 -18.10
C ILE A 228 -1.48 -10.33 -19.53
N LYS A 229 -2.01 -11.52 -19.88
CA LYS A 229 -1.96 -12.06 -21.25
C LYS A 229 -2.69 -11.14 -22.24
N LYS A 230 -3.94 -10.77 -21.93
CA LYS A 230 -4.77 -9.87 -22.75
C LYS A 230 -4.15 -8.48 -22.92
N ALA A 231 -3.46 -7.97 -21.90
CA ALA A 231 -2.76 -6.70 -21.99
C ALA A 231 -1.38 -6.81 -22.67
N SER A 232 -0.73 -7.99 -22.62
CA SER A 232 0.54 -8.26 -23.30
C SER A 232 0.42 -8.39 -24.82
N GLU A 233 -0.67 -8.98 -25.32
CA GLU A 233 -0.94 -9.16 -26.75
C GLU A 233 -1.02 -7.83 -27.54
N VAL A 234 -1.17 -6.71 -26.83
CA VAL A 234 -1.25 -5.36 -27.40
C VAL A 234 0.13 -4.72 -27.56
N ASN A 235 1.09 -5.09 -26.71
CA ASN A 235 2.42 -4.49 -26.66
C ASN A 235 3.48 -5.29 -27.44
N SER A 236 3.10 -6.41 -28.08
CA SER A 236 3.98 -7.26 -28.89
C SER A 236 3.97 -6.91 -30.40
N LEU A 237 3.50 -5.72 -30.78
CA LEU A 237 3.55 -5.18 -32.14
C LEU A 237 4.42 -3.91 -32.20
#